data_AF-A0A9E5YJZ8-F1
#
_entry.id   AF-A0A9E5YJZ8-F1
#
_cell.length_a   1.000
_cell.length_b   1.000
_cell.length_c   1.000
_cell.angle_alpha   90.00
_cell.angle_beta   90.00
_cell.angle_gamma   90.00
#
_symmetry.space_group_name_H-M   'P 1'
#
loop_
_entity.id
_entity.type
_entity.pdbx_description
1 polymer ?
#
loop_
_entity_poly.entity_id
_entity_poly.type
_entity_poly.pdbx_seq_one_letter_code
_entity_poly.pdbx_strand_id
1 'polypeptide(L)' 'MPEFNITSPLKKAPETAARNLEDYFSDHGDAIIAYSGGVDSTLLAYVAHRTLGNRMVAALA' A
#
# COMPACT_ATOMS: atom_id res chain seq x y z
N MET A 1 -11.45 19.45 34.83
CA MET A 1 -11.59 19.39 33.37
C MET A 1 -10.41 18.59 32.84
N PRO A 2 -10.59 17.40 32.24
CA PRO A 2 -9.47 16.64 31.67
C PRO A 2 -9.13 17.18 30.26
N GLU A 3 -7.84 17.43 30.01
CA GLU A 3 -7.31 17.85 28.71
C GLU A 3 -7.37 16.69 27.71
N PHE A 4 -8.00 16.92 26.56
CA PHE A 4 -8.06 15.96 25.47
C PHE A 4 -6.74 16.03 24.69
N ASN A 5 -5.84 15.08 24.94
CA ASN A 5 -4.51 15.01 24.30
C ASN A 5 -4.64 14.71 22.79
N ILE A 6 -4.37 15.71 21.95
CA ILE A 6 -4.49 15.69 20.47
C ILE A 6 -3.35 14.96 19.75
N THR A 7 -2.64 14.05 20.41
CA THR A 7 -1.72 13.13 19.72
C THR A 7 -2.50 11.99 19.07
N SER A 8 -3.41 12.33 18.16
CA SER A 8 -3.81 11.42 17.08
C SER A 8 -2.53 11.09 16.30
N PRO A 9 -2.24 9.83 15.94
CA PRO A 9 -1.07 9.53 15.12
C PRO A 9 -1.16 10.39 13.87
N LEU A 10 -0.18 11.28 13.69
CA LEU A 10 -0.05 12.14 12.53
C LEU A 10 -0.30 11.27 11.31
N LYS A 11 -1.36 11.57 10.55
CA LYS A 11 -1.63 10.94 9.27
C LYS A 11 -0.32 11.01 8.48
N LYS A 12 0.32 9.86 8.24
CA LYS A 12 1.61 9.84 7.54
C LYS A 12 1.46 10.57 6.22
N ALA A 13 2.49 11.33 5.84
CA ALA A 13 2.51 11.97 4.54
C ALA A 13 2.30 10.90 3.44
N PRO A 14 1.53 11.19 2.38
CA PRO A 14 1.24 10.22 1.32
C PRO A 14 2.50 9.58 0.72
N GLU A 15 3.58 10.36 0.64
CA GLU A 15 4.89 9.92 0.14
C GLU A 15 5.51 8.87 1.06
N THR A 16 5.41 9.05 2.39
CA THR A 16 5.88 8.05 3.36
C THR A 16 5.05 6.78 3.28
N ALA A 17 3.73 6.90 3.09
CA ALA A 17 2.87 5.72 2.95
C ALA A 17 3.18 4.94 1.66
N ALA A 18 3.37 5.63 0.54
CA ALA A 18 3.75 5.03 -0.72
C ALA A 18 5.11 4.30 -0.62
N ARG A 19 6.10 4.93 0.02
CA ARG A 19 7.41 4.33 0.24
C ARG A 19 7.33 3.03 1.06
N ASN A 20 6.56 3.04 2.14
CA ASN A 20 6.38 1.83 2.96
C ASN A 20 5.74 0.68 2.18
N LEU A 21 4.85 0.97 1.21
CA LEU A 21 4.28 -0.07 0.35
C LEU A 21 5.30 -0.63 -0.65
N GLU A 22 6.13 0.24 -1.25
CA GLU A 22 7.24 -0.19 -2.11
C GLU A 22 8.22 -1.08 -1.35
N ASP A 23 8.61 -0.68 -0.13
CA ASP A 23 9.52 -1.44 0.72
C ASP A 23 8.89 -2.80 1.11
N TYR A 24 7.60 -2.81 1.47
CA TYR A 24 6.87 -4.04 1.79
C TYR A 24 6.91 -5.05 0.64
N PHE A 25 6.65 -4.64 -0.60
CA PHE A 25 6.70 -5.56 -1.74
C PHE A 25 8.13 -5.98 -2.08
N SER A 26 9.11 -5.08 -1.95
CA SER A 26 10.53 -5.38 -2.18
C SER A 26 11.02 -6.53 -1.30
N ASP A 27 10.55 -6.59 -0.05
CA ASP A 27 10.94 -7.61 0.93
C ASP A 27 10.31 -9.01 0.68
N HIS A 28 9.18 -9.09 -0.02
CA HIS A 28 8.41 -10.35 -0.19
C HIS A 28 8.68 -11.08 -1.53
N GLY A 29 9.30 -10.42 -2.50
CA GLY A 29 9.79 -11.07 -3.73
C GLY A 29 8.76 -11.26 -4.85
N ASP A 30 7.61 -11.86 -4.58
CA ASP A 30 6.50 -12.12 -5.53
C ASP A 30 5.14 -11.75 -4.90
N ALA A 31 4.14 -11.38 -5.71
CA ALA A 31 2.81 -10.99 -5.19
C ALA A 31 1.63 -11.38 -6.11
N ILE A 32 0.52 -11.80 -5.49
CA ILE A 32 -0.79 -11.92 -6.16
C ILE A 32 -1.75 -10.95 -5.48
N ILE A 33 -2.33 -10.03 -6.25
CA ILE A 33 -3.25 -9.00 -5.76
C ILE A 33 -4.67 -9.32 -6.20
N ALA A 34 -5.61 -9.44 -5.25
CA ALA A 34 -7.03 -9.51 -5.54
C ALA A 34 -7.52 -8.12 -5.99
N TYR A 35 -7.92 -8.02 -7.26
CA TYR A 35 -8.27 -6.77 -7.93
C TYR A 35 -9.76 -6.73 -8.25
N SER A 36 -10.49 -5.87 -7.54
CA SER A 36 -11.93 -5.65 -7.75
C SER A 36 -12.22 -4.41 -8.62
N GLY A 37 -11.20 -3.60 -8.94
CA GLY A 37 -11.34 -2.32 -9.63
C GLY A 37 -11.58 -1.12 -8.72
N GLY A 38 -11.68 -1.33 -7.40
CA GLY A 38 -11.72 -0.24 -6.41
C GLY A 38 -10.36 0.43 -6.22
N VAL A 39 -10.37 1.71 -5.82
CA VAL A 39 -9.16 2.56 -5.69
C VAL A 39 -8.07 1.93 -4.84
N ASP A 40 -8.42 1.24 -3.76
CA ASP A 40 -7.45 0.59 -2.87
C ASP A 40 -6.76 -0.60 -3.55
N SER A 41 -7.54 -1.46 -4.19
CA SER A 41 -7.01 -2.61 -4.94
C SER A 41 -6.17 -2.18 -6.14
N THR A 42 -6.54 -1.07 -6.79
CA THR A 42 -5.79 -0.46 -7.89
C THR A 42 -4.48 0.14 -7.41
N LEU A 43 -4.49 0.83 -6.27
CA LEU A 43 -3.28 1.38 -5.67
C LEU A 43 -2.30 0.25 -5.30
N LEU A 44 -2.78 -0.80 -4.65
CA LEU A 44 -1.95 -1.97 -4.31
C LEU A 44 -1.38 -2.65 -5.56
N ALA A 45 -2.22 -2.87 -6.58
CA ALA A 45 -1.77 -3.44 -7.85
C ALA A 45 -0.71 -2.56 -8.52
N TYR A 46 -0.92 -1.24 -8.53
CA TYR A 46 0.04 -0.29 -9.09
C TYR A 46 1.39 -0.34 -8.38
N VAL A 47 1.41 -0.25 -7.04
CA VAL A 47 2.66 -0.23 -6.28
C VAL A 47 3.38 -1.58 -6.35
N ALA A 48 2.65 -2.69 -6.26
CA ALA A 48 3.23 -4.03 -6.39
C ALA A 48 3.85 -4.24 -7.77
N HIS A 49 3.16 -3.87 -8.85
CA HIS A 49 3.71 -3.96 -10.21
C HIS A 49 4.90 -3.02 -10.41
N ARG A 50 4.85 -1.79 -9.88
CA ARG A 50 5.97 -0.83 -9.96
C ARG A 50 7.23 -1.36 -9.26
N THR A 51 7.07 -2.12 -8.18
CA THR A 51 8.17 -2.64 -7.36
C THR A 51 8.71 -3.96 -7.90
N LEU A 52 7.82 -4.90 -8.24
CA LEU A 52 8.16 -6.28 -8.58
C LEU A 52 8.17 -6.57 -10.09
N GLY A 53 7.61 -5.67 -10.91
CA GLY A 53 7.46 -5.84 -12.35
C GLY A 53 6.66 -7.11 -12.67
N ASN A 54 7.26 -7.97 -13.50
CA ASN A 54 6.65 -9.23 -13.96
C ASN A 54 6.49 -10.30 -12.86
N ARG A 55 6.98 -10.04 -11.63
CA ARG A 55 6.82 -10.93 -10.47
C ARG A 55 5.55 -10.64 -9.66
N MET A 56 4.65 -9.85 -10.22
CA MET A 56 3.35 -9.54 -9.66
C MET A 56 2.24 -9.91 -10.64
N VAL A 57 1.13 -10.44 -10.12
CA VAL A 57 -0.10 -10.69 -10.88
C VAL A 57 -1.30 -10.04 -10.18
N ALA A 58 -2.11 -9.30 -10.93
CA ALA A 58 -3.43 -8.86 -10.48
C ALA A 58 -4.49 -9.87 -10.96
N ALA A 59 -5.24 -10.46 -10.03
CA ALA A 59 -6.29 -11.42 -10.30
C ALA A 59 -7.66 -10.78 -10.09
N LEU A 60 -8.57 -10.93 -11.07
CA LEU A 60 -9.95 -10.45 -10.94
C LEU A 60 -10.69 -11.28 -9.89
N ALA A 61 -11.34 -10.60 -8.94
CA ALA A 61 -12.11 -11.20 -7.85
C ALA A 61 -13.52 -10.60 -7.79
#